data_AF-A0A972TFH9-F1
#
_entry.id   AF-A0A972TFH9-F1
#
_cell.length_a   1.000
_cell.length_b   1.000
_cell.length_c   1.000
_cell.angle_alpha   90.00
_cell.angle_beta   90.00
_cell.angle_gamma   90.00
#
_symmetry.space_group_name_H-M   'P 1'
#
loop_
_entity.id
_entity.type
_entity.pdbx_description
1 polymer ?
#
loop_
_entity_poly.entity_id
_entity_poly.type
_entity_poly.pdbx_seq_one_letter_code
_entity_poly.pdbx_strand_id
1 'polypeptide(L)'
;SGVKIAVQSARIENDNDMPITLNAIAVGDYLEIEGSFTGPGQMMAMKIEKQYPEQDEIKGRIESLNAADNKLIISGITVNISQDAWLEGHDDMRISIAQLAVGSYIECKGSWSGPAEFTANKIELD
;
A
#
# COMPACT_ATOMS: atom_id res chain seq x y z
N SER A 1 18.22 1.91 18.30
CA SER A 1 18.35 3.37 18.15
C SER A 1 16.98 3.89 17.80
N GLY A 2 16.42 4.84 18.54
CA GLY A 2 15.10 5.38 18.25
C GLY A 2 15.07 6.87 18.54
N VAL A 3 14.47 7.64 17.64
CA VAL A 3 14.14 9.03 17.90
C VAL A 3 12.78 9.04 18.60
N LYS A 4 12.67 9.74 19.74
CA LYS A 4 11.38 10.02 20.39
C LYS A 4 10.74 11.21 19.68
N ILE A 5 9.56 11.00 19.12
CA ILE A 5 8.80 12.02 18.40
C ILE A 5 7.71 12.57 19.32
N ALA A 6 7.75 13.87 19.61
CA ALA A 6 6.64 14.58 20.25
C ALA A 6 5.62 15.00 19.18
N VAL A 7 4.37 14.53 19.31
CA VAL A 7 3.32 14.67 18.28
C VAL A 7 2.22 15.69 18.63
N GLN A 8 2.28 16.31 19.80
CA GLN A 8 1.18 17.10 20.39
C GLN A 8 0.73 18.29 19.54
N SER A 9 1.58 18.81 18.66
CA SER A 9 1.30 19.94 17.78
C SER A 9 1.44 19.60 16.30
N ALA A 10 1.63 18.32 15.97
CA ALA A 10 1.81 17.89 14.60
C ALA A 10 0.49 17.89 13.84
N ARG A 11 0.49 18.40 12.61
CA ARG A 11 -0.55 18.06 11.64
C ARG A 11 -0.33 16.61 11.22
N ILE A 12 -1.40 15.81 11.19
CA ILE A 12 -1.32 14.40 10.79
C ILE A 12 -2.20 14.24 9.54
N GLU A 13 -1.62 13.73 8.47
CA GLU A 13 -2.29 13.52 7.19
C GLU A 13 -1.92 12.17 6.56
N ASN A 14 -2.71 11.73 5.59
CA ASN A 14 -2.34 10.61 4.72
C ASN A 14 -1.63 11.13 3.46
N ASP A 15 -1.18 10.20 2.63
CA ASP A 15 -0.59 10.38 1.30
C ASP A 15 -1.42 11.22 0.29
N ASN A 16 -2.69 11.49 0.59
CA ASN A 16 -3.58 12.33 -0.21
C ASN A 16 -3.78 13.73 0.43
N ASP A 17 -2.88 14.14 1.33
CA ASP A 17 -2.96 15.38 2.13
C ASP A 17 -4.26 15.51 2.96
N MET A 18 -4.99 14.41 3.17
CA MET A 18 -6.22 14.44 3.96
C MET A 18 -5.89 14.36 5.46
N PRO A 19 -6.44 15.24 6.31
CA PRO A 19 -6.23 15.17 7.75
C PRO A 19 -6.70 13.84 8.33
N ILE A 20 -5.81 13.18 9.07
CA ILE A 20 -6.12 11.99 9.86
C ILE A 20 -5.78 12.26 11.34
N THR A 21 -6.03 11.28 12.20
CA THR A 21 -5.63 11.35 13.62
C THR A 21 -4.61 10.29 13.93
N LEU A 22 -3.93 10.42 15.07
CA LEU A 22 -2.95 9.43 15.54
C LEU A 22 -3.54 8.00 15.63
N ASN A 23 -4.85 7.86 15.83
CA ASN A 23 -5.53 6.56 15.88
C ASN A 23 -5.55 5.83 14.52
N ALA A 24 -5.29 6.52 13.41
CA ALA A 24 -5.20 5.93 12.08
C ALA A 24 -3.78 5.41 11.74
N ILE A 25 -2.81 5.62 12.65
CA ILE A 25 -1.45 5.14 12.56
C ILE A 25 -1.31 3.85 13.38
N ALA A 26 -0.85 2.79 12.75
CA ALA A 26 -0.62 1.48 13.34
C ALA A 26 0.87 1.12 13.31
N VAL A 27 1.25 0.15 14.16
CA VAL A 27 2.59 -0.44 14.10
C VAL A 27 2.80 -1.06 12.71
N GLY A 28 3.89 -0.67 12.06
CA GLY A 28 4.22 -1.11 10.70
C GLY A 28 3.92 -0.09 9.61
N ASP A 29 3.16 0.98 9.91
CA ASP A 29 2.94 2.06 8.96
C ASP A 29 4.26 2.77 8.61
N TYR A 30 4.37 3.15 7.34
CA TYR A 30 5.45 4.00 6.88
C TYR A 30 5.05 5.46 7.12
N LEU A 31 5.88 6.19 7.87
CA LEU A 31 5.61 7.57 8.23
C LEU A 31 6.75 8.46 7.74
N GLU A 32 6.41 9.53 7.04
CA GLU A 32 7.30 10.67 6.90
C GLU A 32 7.03 11.66 8.04
N ILE A 33 8.09 12.14 8.70
CA ILE A 33 7.98 13.03 9.86
C ILE A 33 8.83 14.27 9.60
N GLU A 34 8.18 15.42 9.53
CA GLU A 34 8.84 16.73 9.45
C GLU A 34 8.78 17.43 10.80
N GLY A 35 9.86 18.11 11.16
CA GLY A 35 9.96 18.82 12.44
C GLY A 35 11.40 19.19 12.79
N SER A 36 11.65 19.45 14.08
CA SER A 36 12.96 19.89 14.57
C SER A 36 13.45 19.02 15.72
N PHE A 37 14.74 18.68 15.72
CA PHE A 37 15.38 18.03 16.86
C PHE A 37 15.47 19.01 18.04
N THR A 38 14.98 18.57 19.20
CA THR A 38 15.04 19.33 20.46
C THR A 38 16.13 18.82 21.41
N GLY A 39 16.79 17.72 21.03
CA GLY A 39 17.92 17.12 21.73
C GLY A 39 18.36 15.81 21.07
N PRO A 40 19.41 15.16 21.59
CA PRO A 40 19.87 13.87 21.06
C PRO A 40 18.74 12.83 21.09
N GLY A 41 18.32 12.37 19.91
CA GLY A 41 17.24 11.40 19.77
C GLY A 41 15.86 11.91 20.20
N GLN A 42 15.65 13.22 20.26
CA GLN A 42 14.36 13.84 20.55
C GLN A 42 13.99 14.83 19.44
N MET A 43 12.80 14.68 18.89
CA MET A 43 12.28 15.53 17.83
C MET A 43 10.87 15.99 18.18
N MET A 44 10.58 17.26 17.90
CA MET A 44 9.24 17.83 17.93
C MET A 44 8.72 17.85 16.50
N ALA A 45 7.67 17.07 16.23
CA ALA A 45 7.05 17.00 14.90
C ALA A 45 6.15 18.20 14.64
N MET A 46 6.21 18.71 13.42
CA MET A 46 5.32 19.71 12.87
C MET A 46 4.31 19.08 11.90
N LYS A 47 4.74 18.05 11.15
CA LYS A 47 3.90 17.23 10.27
C LYS A 47 4.28 15.75 10.44
N ILE A 48 3.26 14.90 10.40
CA ILE A 48 3.38 13.44 10.30
C ILE A 48 2.49 13.01 9.14
N GLU A 49 3.10 12.43 8.12
CA GLU A 49 2.40 11.91 6.95
C GLU A 49 2.44 10.40 6.98
N LYS A 50 1.26 9.77 7.02
CA LYS A 50 1.14 8.34 6.79
C LYS A 50 1.25 8.09 5.29
N GLN A 51 2.42 7.64 4.88
CA GLN A 51 2.69 7.28 3.50
C GLN A 51 2.42 5.80 3.30
N TYR A 52 1.97 5.46 2.10
CA TYR A 52 2.21 4.12 1.60
C TYR A 52 3.61 4.14 0.97
N PRO A 53 4.47 3.15 1.27
CA PRO A 53 5.75 3.06 0.60
C PRO A 53 5.53 3.10 -0.91
N GLU A 54 6.40 3.79 -1.67
CA GLU A 54 6.37 3.72 -3.13
C GLU A 54 6.28 2.25 -3.55
N GLN A 55 5.19 1.91 -4.23
CA GLN A 55 4.91 0.55 -4.63
C GLN A 55 5.42 0.36 -6.06
N ASP A 56 6.06 -0.77 -6.31
CA ASP A 56 6.28 -1.22 -7.68
C ASP A 56 4.92 -1.42 -8.37
N GLU A 57 4.88 -1.21 -9.67
CA GLU A 57 3.68 -1.42 -10.48
C GLU A 57 3.96 -2.41 -11.60
N ILE A 58 3.05 -3.37 -11.77
CA ILE A 58 3.03 -4.27 -12.92
C ILE A 58 1.64 -4.28 -13.53
N LYS A 59 1.58 -4.26 -14.87
CA LYS A 59 0.33 -4.30 -15.63
C LYS A 59 0.28 -5.47 -16.59
N GLY A 60 -0.90 -6.03 -16.81
CA GLY A 60 -1.07 -7.11 -17.78
C GLY A 60 -2.43 -7.75 -17.75
N ARG A 61 -2.63 -8.72 -18.65
CA ARG A 61 -3.84 -9.55 -18.64
C ARG A 61 -3.69 -10.71 -17.66
N ILE A 62 -4.74 -11.01 -16.92
CA ILE A 62 -4.81 -12.20 -16.08
C ILE A 62 -4.75 -13.44 -16.98
N GLU A 63 -3.67 -14.21 -16.88
CA GLU A 63 -3.46 -15.48 -17.59
C GLU A 63 -4.09 -16.66 -16.84
N SER A 64 -4.04 -16.61 -15.51
CA SER A 64 -4.71 -17.57 -14.62
C SER A 64 -5.07 -16.91 -13.29
N LEU A 65 -6.10 -17.43 -12.63
CA LEU A 65 -6.59 -16.95 -11.34
C LEU A 65 -6.93 -18.15 -10.44
N ASN A 66 -6.31 -18.20 -9.27
CA ASN A 66 -6.66 -19.09 -8.18
C ASN A 66 -7.12 -18.24 -6.99
N ALA A 67 -8.42 -17.96 -6.95
CA ALA A 67 -9.02 -17.12 -5.92
C ALA A 67 -8.99 -17.76 -4.52
N ALA A 68 -8.92 -19.10 -4.43
CA ALA A 68 -8.84 -19.79 -3.14
C ALA A 68 -7.48 -19.56 -2.46
N ASP A 69 -6.42 -19.45 -3.25
CA ASP A 69 -5.06 -19.24 -2.77
C ASP A 69 -4.61 -17.76 -2.85
N ASN A 70 -5.51 -16.84 -3.22
CA ASN A 70 -5.18 -15.43 -3.47
C ASN A 70 -4.00 -15.24 -4.45
N LYS A 71 -4.04 -15.97 -5.58
CA LYS A 71 -3.00 -15.89 -6.60
C LYS A 71 -3.56 -15.65 -7.99
N LEU A 72 -2.83 -14.88 -8.77
CA LEU A 72 -3.04 -14.77 -10.21
C LEU A 72 -1.72 -14.74 -10.95
N ILE A 73 -1.75 -14.90 -12.28
CA ILE A 73 -0.57 -14.77 -13.13
C ILE A 73 -0.80 -13.67 -14.16
N ILE A 74 0.17 -12.78 -14.35
CA ILE A 74 0.25 -11.83 -15.46
C ILE A 74 1.62 -11.89 -16.13
N SER A 75 1.68 -12.05 -17.45
CA SER A 75 2.94 -12.10 -18.21
C SER A 75 3.97 -13.12 -17.63
N GLY A 76 3.50 -14.27 -17.15
CA GLY A 76 4.33 -15.27 -16.45
C GLY A 76 4.81 -14.91 -15.03
N ILE A 77 4.42 -13.74 -14.49
CA ILE A 77 4.70 -13.33 -13.10
C ILE A 77 3.61 -13.87 -12.20
N THR A 78 3.99 -14.56 -11.13
CA THR A 78 3.06 -14.98 -10.08
C THR A 78 2.78 -13.79 -9.16
N VAL A 79 1.53 -13.37 -9.09
CA VAL A 79 1.05 -12.32 -8.19
C VAL A 79 0.38 -12.96 -6.99
N ASN A 80 0.97 -12.81 -5.81
CA ASN A 80 0.36 -13.13 -4.53
C ASN A 80 -0.44 -11.91 -4.06
N ILE A 81 -1.74 -12.05 -3.85
CA ILE A 81 -2.63 -10.98 -3.43
C ILE A 81 -2.61 -10.97 -1.90
N SER A 82 -2.14 -9.86 -1.31
CA SER A 82 -2.14 -9.71 0.15
C SER A 82 -3.55 -9.85 0.72
N GLN A 83 -3.67 -10.38 1.94
CA GLN A 83 -4.97 -10.64 2.57
C GLN A 83 -5.79 -9.35 2.77
N ASP A 84 -5.10 -8.23 2.94
CA ASP A 84 -5.62 -6.88 3.13
C ASP A 84 -5.61 -6.04 1.84
N ALA A 85 -5.34 -6.65 0.68
CA ALA A 85 -5.24 -5.92 -0.57
C ALA A 85 -6.54 -5.16 -0.90
N TRP A 86 -6.37 -3.94 -1.42
CA TRP A 86 -7.47 -3.15 -1.96
C TRP A 86 -7.69 -3.53 -3.43
N LEU A 87 -8.86 -4.08 -3.74
CA LEU A 87 -9.25 -4.42 -5.10
C LEU A 87 -10.29 -3.43 -5.59
N GLU A 88 -10.08 -2.90 -6.79
CA GLU A 88 -10.85 -1.81 -7.37
C GLU A 88 -11.32 -2.17 -8.79
N GLY A 89 -12.58 -1.87 -9.10
CA GLY A 89 -13.17 -2.04 -10.43
C GLY A 89 -12.99 -0.81 -11.32
N HIS A 90 -13.48 -0.86 -12.56
CA HIS A 90 -13.40 0.25 -13.54
C HIS A 90 -14.14 1.53 -13.13
N ASP A 91 -14.93 1.49 -12.06
CA ASP A 91 -15.74 2.59 -11.53
C ASP A 91 -15.21 3.11 -10.19
N ASP A 92 -13.93 2.84 -9.90
CA ASP A 92 -13.23 3.14 -8.65
C ASP A 92 -13.90 2.52 -7.41
N MET A 93 -14.83 1.58 -7.61
CA MET A 93 -15.52 0.91 -6.52
C MET A 93 -14.72 -0.30 -6.03
N ARG A 94 -14.73 -0.49 -4.71
CA ARG A 94 -14.14 -1.68 -4.10
C ARG A 94 -14.84 -2.95 -4.61
N ILE A 95 -14.06 -3.88 -5.12
CA ILE A 95 -14.52 -5.20 -5.58
C ILE A 95 -13.90 -6.32 -4.73
N SER A 96 -14.40 -7.52 -4.93
CA SER A 96 -13.79 -8.75 -4.41
C SER A 96 -13.04 -9.50 -5.51
N ILE A 97 -12.13 -10.40 -5.11
CA ILE A 97 -11.39 -11.27 -6.05
C ILE A 97 -12.30 -12.11 -6.96
N ALA A 98 -13.54 -12.39 -6.52
CA ALA A 98 -14.53 -13.12 -7.32
C ALA A 98 -14.99 -12.37 -8.58
N GLN A 99 -14.72 -11.06 -8.65
CA GLN A 99 -15.03 -10.21 -9.80
C GLN A 99 -13.86 -10.11 -10.79
N LEU A 100 -12.66 -10.61 -10.42
CA LEU A 100 -11.55 -10.73 -11.35
C LEU A 100 -11.79 -11.94 -12.27
N ALA A 101 -11.43 -11.81 -13.55
CA ALA A 101 -11.58 -12.86 -14.54
C ALA A 101 -10.32 -13.02 -15.38
N VAL A 102 -10.05 -14.25 -15.82
CA VAL A 102 -9.00 -14.52 -16.82
C VAL A 102 -9.29 -13.69 -18.07
N GLY A 103 -8.26 -12.99 -18.56
CA GLY A 103 -8.34 -12.06 -19.69
C GLY A 103 -8.56 -10.59 -19.32
N SER A 104 -9.04 -10.29 -18.10
CA SER A 104 -9.12 -8.91 -17.60
C SER A 104 -7.74 -8.27 -17.58
N TYR A 105 -7.68 -6.99 -17.97
CA TYR A 105 -6.47 -6.20 -17.86
C TYR A 105 -6.44 -5.53 -16.49
N ILE A 106 -5.31 -5.63 -15.80
CA ILE A 106 -5.17 -5.12 -14.44
C ILE A 106 -3.86 -4.37 -14.25
N GLU A 107 -3.87 -3.44 -13.31
CA GLU A 107 -2.70 -2.89 -12.65
C GLU A 107 -2.58 -3.50 -11.25
N CYS A 108 -1.40 -4.00 -10.90
CA CYS A 108 -1.08 -4.44 -9.54
C CYS A 108 -0.01 -3.51 -8.96
N LYS A 109 -0.30 -2.94 -7.79
CA LYS A 109 0.68 -2.19 -6.99
C LYS A 109 1.13 -3.03 -5.80
N GLY A 110 2.43 -3.07 -5.54
CA GLY A 110 2.99 -3.93 -4.52
C GLY A 110 4.51 -3.92 -4.47
N SER A 111 5.11 -5.09 -4.24
CA SER A 111 6.56 -5.25 -4.18
C SER A 111 6.98 -6.63 -4.68
N TRP A 112 8.17 -6.72 -5.28
CA TRP A 112 8.76 -8.00 -5.67
C TRP A 112 9.15 -8.83 -4.44
N SER A 113 8.59 -10.02 -4.32
CA SER A 113 8.91 -11.00 -3.27
C SER A 113 9.89 -12.08 -3.72
N GLY A 114 10.19 -12.14 -5.03
CA GLY A 114 11.18 -13.03 -5.61
C GLY A 114 11.30 -12.87 -7.13
N PRO A 115 12.14 -13.68 -7.80
CA PRO A 115 12.21 -13.71 -9.25
C PRO A 115 10.85 -14.13 -9.84
N ALA A 116 10.24 -13.25 -10.63
CA ALA A 116 8.89 -13.46 -11.18
C ALA A 116 7.80 -13.72 -10.11
N GLU A 117 8.01 -13.25 -8.88
CA GLU A 117 7.03 -13.30 -7.79
C GLU A 117 6.79 -11.89 -7.25
N PHE A 118 5.53 -11.46 -7.28
CA PHE A 118 5.09 -10.13 -6.89
C PHE A 118 4.01 -10.24 -5.81
N THR A 119 4.11 -9.45 -4.74
CA THR A 119 3.09 -9.38 -3.70
C THR A 119 2.32 -8.06 -3.86
N ALA A 120 1.04 -8.15 -4.25
CA ALA A 120 0.19 -7.01 -4.52
C ALA A 120 -0.64 -6.59 -3.29
N ASN A 121 -0.60 -5.30 -2.98
CA ASN A 121 -1.42 -4.68 -1.93
C ASN A 121 -2.57 -3.85 -2.53
N LYS A 122 -2.51 -3.52 -3.83
CA LYS A 122 -3.61 -2.95 -4.60
C LYS A 122 -3.72 -3.63 -5.95
N ILE A 123 -4.94 -3.88 -6.41
CA ILE A 123 -5.23 -4.35 -7.78
C ILE A 123 -6.38 -3.52 -8.35
N GLU A 124 -6.20 -2.96 -9.53
CA GLU A 124 -7.18 -2.14 -10.24
C GLU A 124 -7.53 -2.82 -11.57
N LEU A 125 -8.82 -2.92 -11.90
CA LEU A 125 -9.28 -3.29 -13.24
C LEU A 125 -9.17 -2.07 -14.17
N ASP A 126 -8.34 -2.19 -15.21
CA ASP A 126 -8.10 -1.16 -16.24
C ASP A 126 -8.98 -1.43 -17.48
#